data_AF-A0A7V9J9Q5-F1
#
_entry.id   AF-A0A7V9J9Q5-F1
#
_cell.length_a   1.000
_cell.length_b   1.000
_cell.length_c   1.000
_cell.angle_alpha   90.00
_cell.angle_beta   90.00
_cell.angle_gamma   90.00
#
_symmetry.space_group_name_H-M   'P 1'
#
loop_
_entity.id
_entity.type
_entity.pdbx_description
1 polymer ?
#
loop_
_entity_poly.entity_id
_entity_poly.type
_entity_poly.pdbx_seq_one_letter_code
_entity_poly.pdbx_strand_id
1 'polypeptide(L)'
;MTRRAYGFTVGLALAVGILAWVASYRYNLPLRDPDGLAGPSYIRLPAIVLLFYLADVVPRALIANRGFGQLRSSVKEYTRARWNRSRIQLVVVGLLSFYVVYVAYRNLKGFLPQVRYEVAYDVLLADLDRALFFGHDPADVLHSLLGTGAAAHILSFTYVSFLLFVPLSLGAALVWSKNVSTGFWYVTALCINWVLGAASYYWLPSRGPYFAHRSVFVDLPTTGVTKLQLALEEGRSSYINDPFAAESVQSIAAFASLHVSIIFTAALICHYIIPSWQVRSVMWIYFVLTTIATIYFGWHYLIDDVAGLAIGFLAVWIGAKTTGHTMGKQRHAPAPGDGIIGVFPPASPLTNDVATAAPVTAGPVSVLHAAGDHDSGRPTPTGHPDRRDSGSGSTSSSA
;
A
#
# COMPACT_ATOMS: atom_id res chain seq x y z
N MET A 1 -10.56 14.15 16.17
CA MET A 1 -10.19 12.72 16.26
C MET A 1 -8.83 12.38 15.65
N THR A 2 -8.20 13.25 14.85
CA THR A 2 -6.95 12.98 14.11
C THR A 2 -5.67 12.81 14.96
N ARG A 3 -5.53 13.45 16.13
CA ARG A 3 -4.30 13.34 16.94
C ARG A 3 -4.08 11.97 17.61
N ARG A 4 -5.15 11.18 17.84
CA ARG A 4 -5.04 9.88 18.55
C ARG A 4 -4.45 8.77 17.67
N ALA A 5 -4.67 8.83 16.36
CA ALA A 5 -4.22 7.82 15.40
C ALA A 5 -2.70 7.75 15.28
N TYR A 6 -2.06 8.92 15.12
CA TYR A 6 -0.59 9.00 14.98
C TYR A 6 0.13 8.68 16.28
N GLY A 7 -0.50 9.00 17.43
CA GLY A 7 0.07 8.72 18.75
C GLY A 7 0.27 7.23 19.00
N PHE A 8 -0.62 6.36 18.50
CA PHE A 8 -0.45 4.92 18.65
C PHE A 8 0.78 4.41 17.90
N THR A 9 0.94 4.75 16.62
CA THR A 9 2.08 4.30 15.81
C THR A 9 3.41 4.79 16.37
N VAL A 10 3.46 6.05 16.83
CA VAL A 10 4.63 6.63 17.50
C VAL A 10 4.91 5.93 18.82
N GLY A 11 3.89 5.70 19.65
CA GLY A 11 4.03 4.99 20.92
C GLY A 11 4.53 3.55 20.73
N LEU A 12 4.00 2.85 19.72
CA LEU A 12 4.46 1.51 19.34
C LEU A 12 5.92 1.51 18.89
N ALA A 13 6.32 2.49 18.07
CA ALA A 13 7.69 2.66 17.61
C ALA A 13 8.66 2.91 18.77
N LEU A 14 8.30 3.80 19.70
CA LEU A 14 9.10 4.07 20.90
C LEU A 14 9.21 2.81 21.78
N ALA A 15 8.11 2.12 22.03
CA ALA A 15 8.08 0.93 22.86
C ALA A 15 8.98 -0.19 22.30
N VAL A 16 8.86 -0.50 21.00
CA VAL A 16 9.69 -1.55 20.39
C VAL A 16 11.15 -1.10 20.23
N GLY A 17 11.40 0.19 19.99
CA GLY A 17 12.76 0.75 19.95
C GLY A 17 13.47 0.62 21.30
N ILE A 18 12.78 0.94 22.40
CA ILE A 18 13.28 0.74 23.77
C ILE A 18 13.50 -0.74 24.03
N LEU A 19 12.57 -1.62 23.63
CA LEU A 19 12.73 -3.07 23.79
C LEU A 19 13.99 -3.59 23.08
N ALA A 20 14.22 -3.17 21.83
CA ALA A 20 15.42 -3.56 21.08
C ALA A 20 16.70 -3.04 21.73
N TRP A 21 16.69 -1.81 22.25
CA TRP A 21 17.82 -1.25 22.99
C TRP A 21 18.09 -2.00 24.31
N VAL A 22 17.04 -2.31 25.08
CA VAL A 22 17.16 -3.11 26.31
C VAL A 22 17.69 -4.51 26.01
N ALA A 23 17.20 -5.16 24.96
CA ALA A 23 17.70 -6.47 24.53
C ALA A 23 19.17 -6.40 24.12
N SER A 24 19.55 -5.41 23.30
CA SER A 24 20.93 -5.14 22.91
C SER A 24 21.84 -4.99 24.14
N TYR A 25 21.44 -4.18 25.12
CA TYR A 25 22.19 -4.00 26.36
C TYR A 25 22.25 -5.29 27.19
N ARG A 26 21.13 -5.99 27.36
CA ARG A 26 21.01 -7.17 28.23
C ARG A 26 21.82 -8.36 27.73
N TYR A 27 21.83 -8.58 26.42
CA TYR A 27 22.52 -9.69 25.77
C TYR A 27 23.92 -9.29 25.26
N ASN A 28 24.35 -8.04 25.49
CA ASN A 28 25.60 -7.48 25.00
C ASN A 28 25.77 -7.68 23.48
N LEU A 29 24.75 -7.28 22.72
CA LEU A 29 24.71 -7.40 21.26
C LEU A 29 24.62 -6.00 20.65
N PRO A 30 25.37 -5.70 19.58
CA PRO A 30 25.32 -4.38 18.95
C PRO A 30 23.99 -4.16 18.21
N LEU A 31 23.45 -2.95 18.32
CA LEU A 31 22.30 -2.49 17.55
C LEU A 31 22.78 -2.00 16.17
N ARG A 32 22.24 -2.55 15.09
CA ARG A 32 22.66 -2.24 13.72
C ARG A 32 21.53 -1.61 12.91
N ASP A 33 21.85 -0.70 12.00
CA ASP A 33 20.94 -0.38 10.89
C ASP A 33 20.96 -1.61 9.95
N PRO A 34 19.80 -2.24 9.68
CA PRO A 34 19.72 -3.31 8.69
C PRO A 34 19.97 -2.73 7.29
N ASP A 35 21.23 -2.70 6.88
CA ASP A 35 21.63 -2.36 5.52
C ASP A 35 20.86 -3.24 4.52
N GLY A 36 20.22 -2.57 3.56
CA GLY A 36 19.51 -3.23 2.48
C GLY A 36 20.32 -3.24 1.19
N LEU A 37 19.90 -4.09 0.26
CA LEU A 37 20.43 -4.20 -1.13
C LEU A 37 20.51 -2.87 -1.92
N ALA A 38 19.97 -1.77 -1.40
CA ALA A 38 19.85 -0.47 -2.06
C ALA A 38 20.51 0.69 -1.28
N GLY A 39 21.49 0.37 -0.42
CA GLY A 39 22.26 1.35 0.35
C GLY A 39 21.62 1.79 1.67
N PRO A 40 22.25 2.74 2.37
CA PRO A 40 21.86 3.12 3.72
C PRO A 40 20.43 3.65 3.82
N SER A 41 19.75 3.32 4.91
CA SER A 41 18.33 3.67 5.11
C SER A 41 18.07 5.18 5.05
N TYR A 42 19.03 6.00 5.48
CA TYR A 42 18.95 7.46 5.43
C TYR A 42 19.03 8.05 4.02
N ILE A 43 19.50 7.28 3.02
CA ILE A 43 19.46 7.66 1.60
C ILE A 43 18.20 7.10 0.96
N ARG A 44 17.93 5.81 1.20
CA ARG A 44 16.83 5.06 0.58
C ARG A 44 15.46 5.63 0.90
N LEU A 45 15.17 5.95 2.16
CA LEU A 45 13.84 6.45 2.55
C LEU A 45 13.51 7.81 1.92
N PRO A 46 14.40 8.84 1.99
CA PRO A 46 14.18 10.08 1.25
C PRO A 46 14.09 9.89 -0.27
N ALA A 47 14.90 9.00 -0.84
CA ALA A 47 14.85 8.70 -2.28
C ALA A 47 13.50 8.10 -2.70
N ILE A 48 12.92 7.22 -1.89
CA ILE A 48 11.57 6.68 -2.13
C ILE A 48 10.53 7.80 -2.06
N VAL A 49 10.59 8.67 -1.04
CA VAL A 49 9.65 9.81 -0.95
C VAL A 49 9.77 10.71 -2.18
N LEU A 50 11.00 11.01 -2.62
CA LEU A 50 11.26 11.80 -3.81
C LEU A 50 10.74 11.11 -5.07
N LEU A 51 10.96 9.80 -5.23
CA LEU A 51 10.47 9.02 -6.36
C LEU A 51 8.94 9.10 -6.46
N PHE A 52 8.23 8.86 -5.36
CA PHE A 52 6.77 8.91 -5.32
C PHE A 52 6.22 10.33 -5.52
N TYR A 53 6.94 11.32 -5.00
CA TYR A 53 6.65 12.73 -5.24
C TYR A 53 6.75 13.08 -6.73
N LEU A 54 7.86 12.71 -7.38
CA LEU A 54 8.09 12.96 -8.81
C LEU A 54 7.07 12.21 -9.67
N ALA A 55 6.79 10.95 -9.35
CA ALA A 55 5.80 10.13 -10.05
C ALA A 55 4.36 10.66 -9.91
N ASP A 56 4.06 11.46 -8.89
CA ASP A 56 2.76 12.12 -8.75
C ASP A 56 2.72 13.49 -9.44
N VAL A 57 3.73 14.33 -9.22
CA VAL A 57 3.70 15.74 -9.64
C VAL A 57 4.10 15.92 -11.11
N VAL A 58 5.13 15.20 -11.58
CA VAL A 58 5.67 15.39 -12.94
C VAL A 58 4.67 14.96 -14.02
N PRO A 59 4.05 13.76 -13.97
CA PRO A 59 3.08 13.37 -14.98
C PRO A 59 1.86 14.29 -15.04
N ARG A 60 1.35 14.72 -13.88
CA ARG A 60 0.22 15.66 -13.81
C ARG A 60 0.56 17.00 -14.44
N ALA A 61 1.75 17.53 -14.16
CA ALA A 61 2.20 18.79 -14.71
C ALA A 61 2.45 18.72 -16.23
N LEU A 62 3.02 17.62 -16.73
CA LEU A 62 3.21 17.39 -18.16
C LEU A 62 1.88 17.27 -18.93
N ILE A 63 0.92 16.52 -18.37
CA ILE A 63 -0.41 16.34 -18.97
C ILE A 63 -1.17 17.66 -18.99
N ALA A 64 -1.19 18.41 -17.88
CA ALA A 64 -1.88 19.68 -17.78
C ALA A 64 -1.34 20.73 -18.76
N ASN A 65 -0.03 20.74 -18.98
CA ASN A 65 0.63 21.70 -19.85
C ASN A 65 0.77 21.23 -21.31
N ARG A 66 0.32 20.01 -21.64
CA ARG A 66 0.52 19.37 -22.96
C ARG A 66 1.99 19.48 -23.45
N GLY A 67 2.95 19.35 -22.54
CA GLY A 67 4.38 19.54 -22.82
C GLY A 67 5.15 20.19 -21.67
N PHE A 68 6.36 20.69 -21.98
CA PHE A 68 7.27 21.30 -20.99
C PHE A 68 7.02 22.80 -20.75
N GLY A 69 6.15 23.43 -21.55
CA GLY A 69 5.78 24.83 -21.37
C GLY A 69 5.15 25.05 -19.99
N GLN A 70 5.61 26.05 -19.23
CA GLN A 70 5.11 26.35 -17.89
C GLN A 70 5.21 25.19 -16.86
N LEU A 71 6.04 24.16 -17.12
CA LEU A 71 6.19 23.01 -16.21
C LEU A 71 6.57 23.45 -14.79
N ARG A 72 7.45 24.44 -14.67
CA ARG A 72 7.91 24.94 -13.36
C ARG A 72 6.79 25.57 -12.53
N SER A 73 5.88 26.33 -13.15
CA SER A 73 4.76 26.95 -12.44
C SER A 73 3.73 25.91 -12.04
N SER A 74 3.36 24.99 -12.93
CA SER A 74 2.39 23.92 -12.63
C SER A 74 2.93 22.97 -11.55
N VAL A 75 4.21 22.59 -11.61
CA VAL A 75 4.87 21.83 -10.53
C VAL A 75 4.75 22.59 -9.21
N LYS A 76 5.12 23.88 -9.16
CA LYS A 76 5.05 24.69 -7.93
C LYS A 76 3.63 24.78 -7.37
N GLU A 77 2.63 24.90 -8.22
CA GLU A 77 1.22 24.94 -7.83
C GLU A 77 0.75 23.59 -7.26
N TYR A 78 0.99 22.48 -7.97
CA TYR A 78 0.64 21.14 -7.48
C TYR A 78 1.37 20.78 -6.18
N THR A 79 2.64 21.17 -6.05
CA THR A 79 3.40 20.99 -4.81
C THR A 79 2.75 21.73 -3.66
N ARG A 80 2.40 23.01 -3.84
CA ARG A 80 1.76 23.82 -2.79
C ARG A 80 0.37 23.29 -2.41
N ALA A 81 -0.41 22.85 -3.39
CA ALA A 81 -1.74 22.30 -3.16
C ALA A 81 -1.68 20.94 -2.43
N ARG A 82 -0.72 20.08 -2.79
CA ARG A 82 -0.60 18.73 -2.22
C ARG A 82 0.17 18.70 -0.90
N TRP A 83 1.27 19.44 -0.80
CA TRP A 83 2.24 19.37 0.30
C TRP A 83 2.16 20.58 1.23
N ASN A 84 1.09 20.61 2.02
CA ASN A 84 1.02 21.52 3.16
C ASN A 84 1.91 21.04 4.32
N ARG A 85 2.21 21.95 5.26
CA ARG A 85 3.06 21.64 6.43
C ARG A 85 2.56 20.45 7.23
N SER A 86 1.25 20.34 7.44
CA SER A 86 0.64 19.25 8.19
C SER A 86 0.86 17.90 7.52
N ARG A 87 0.73 17.81 6.19
CA ARG A 87 0.98 16.59 5.42
C ARG A 87 2.44 16.18 5.49
N ILE A 88 3.37 17.14 5.33
CA ILE A 88 4.81 16.86 5.45
C ILE A 88 5.11 16.29 6.83
N GLN A 89 4.63 16.92 7.90
CA GLN A 89 4.82 16.43 9.27
C GLN A 89 4.30 14.99 9.44
N LEU A 90 3.11 14.70 8.91
CA LEU A 90 2.55 13.35 8.99
C LEU A 90 3.34 12.33 8.18
N VAL A 91 3.78 12.65 6.97
CA VAL A 91 4.64 11.75 6.18
C VAL A 91 5.94 11.45 6.91
N VAL A 92 6.59 12.49 7.47
CA VAL A 92 7.83 12.34 8.25
C VAL A 92 7.60 11.48 9.50
N VAL A 93 6.54 11.75 10.27
CA VAL A 93 6.20 10.95 11.46
C VAL A 93 5.94 9.49 11.10
N GLY A 94 5.20 9.24 10.01
CA GLY A 94 4.91 7.88 9.53
C GLY A 94 6.18 7.13 9.11
N LEU A 95 7.06 7.79 8.35
CA LEU A 95 8.34 7.21 7.92
C LEU A 95 9.27 6.93 9.09
N LEU A 96 9.43 7.88 10.01
CA LEU A 96 10.28 7.70 11.19
C LEU A 96 9.75 6.60 12.10
N SER A 97 8.43 6.55 12.32
CA SER A 97 7.82 5.49 13.14
C SER A 97 8.03 4.12 12.49
N PHE A 98 7.80 3.99 11.19
CA PHE A 98 8.07 2.76 10.45
C PHE A 98 9.55 2.37 10.52
N TYR A 99 10.45 3.33 10.31
CA TYR A 99 11.89 3.10 10.34
C TYR A 99 12.36 2.56 11.69
N VAL A 100 11.95 3.21 12.79
CA VAL A 100 12.28 2.75 14.15
C VAL A 100 11.74 1.34 14.40
N VAL A 101 10.48 1.06 14.04
CA VAL A 101 9.90 -0.28 14.17
C VAL A 101 10.67 -1.30 13.34
N TYR A 102 11.02 -0.96 12.09
CA TYR A 102 11.73 -1.86 11.19
C TYR A 102 13.14 -2.18 11.70
N VAL A 103 13.91 -1.17 12.13
CA VAL A 103 15.24 -1.37 12.72
C VAL A 103 15.15 -2.23 13.98
N ALA A 104 14.22 -1.90 14.88
CA ALA A 104 14.01 -2.65 16.11
C ALA A 104 13.63 -4.11 15.83
N TYR A 105 12.67 -4.34 14.93
CA TYR A 105 12.27 -5.67 14.46
C TYR A 105 13.46 -6.46 13.91
N ARG A 106 14.26 -5.85 13.02
CA ARG A 106 15.40 -6.54 12.39
C ARG A 106 16.42 -6.97 13.44
N ASN A 107 16.74 -6.10 14.39
CA ASN A 107 17.67 -6.42 15.48
C ASN A 107 17.10 -7.50 16.42
N LEU A 108 15.86 -7.36 16.87
CA LEU A 108 15.21 -8.39 17.70
C LEU A 108 15.19 -9.75 17.00
N LYS A 109 14.83 -9.79 15.72
CA LYS A 109 14.94 -11.02 14.93
C LYS A 109 16.36 -11.58 14.92
N GLY A 110 17.36 -10.72 14.70
CA GLY A 110 18.77 -11.11 14.66
C GLY A 110 19.34 -11.59 15.99
N PHE A 111 18.80 -11.12 17.12
CA PHE A 111 19.22 -11.55 18.45
C PHE A 111 18.69 -12.94 18.83
N LEU A 112 17.67 -13.44 18.11
CA LEU A 112 17.01 -14.70 18.41
C LEU A 112 17.96 -15.88 18.67
N PRO A 113 19.03 -16.12 17.88
CA PRO A 113 19.92 -17.25 18.11
C PRO A 113 20.68 -17.19 19.43
N GLN A 114 20.88 -16.00 19.99
CA GLN A 114 21.57 -15.79 21.27
C GLN A 114 20.59 -15.83 22.44
N VAL A 115 19.34 -15.41 22.23
CA VAL A 115 18.32 -15.37 23.28
C VAL A 115 17.60 -16.71 23.45
N ARG A 116 17.39 -17.45 22.35
CA ARG A 116 16.64 -18.72 22.31
C ARG A 116 17.51 -19.83 21.68
N TYR A 117 18.77 -19.94 22.10
CA TYR A 117 19.74 -20.88 21.50
C TYR A 117 19.36 -22.37 21.70
N GLU A 118 18.64 -22.69 22.77
CA GLU A 118 18.35 -24.09 23.17
C GLU A 118 17.12 -24.70 22.47
N VAL A 119 16.30 -23.90 21.79
CA VAL A 119 14.97 -24.34 21.35
C VAL A 119 14.75 -24.00 19.88
N ALA A 120 14.51 -25.04 19.08
CA ALA A 120 14.02 -24.93 17.72
C ALA A 120 12.88 -25.93 17.51
N TYR A 121 11.73 -25.44 17.04
CA TYR A 121 10.51 -26.23 16.84
C TYR A 121 10.41 -26.84 15.43
N ASP A 122 11.49 -26.79 14.64
CA ASP A 122 11.51 -27.26 13.24
C ASP A 122 11.04 -28.74 13.10
N VAL A 123 11.43 -29.63 14.02
CA VAL A 123 10.97 -31.04 14.00
C VAL A 123 9.47 -31.15 14.26
N LEU A 124 8.96 -30.48 15.31
CA LEU A 124 7.53 -30.47 15.63
C LEU A 124 6.70 -29.94 14.46
N LEU A 125 7.16 -28.85 13.83
CA LEU A 125 6.47 -28.21 12.72
C LEU A 125 6.52 -29.07 11.45
N ALA A 126 7.64 -29.75 11.19
CA ALA A 126 7.75 -30.71 10.09
C ALA A 126 6.80 -31.90 10.29
N ASP A 127 6.72 -32.44 11.50
CA ASP A 127 5.81 -33.54 11.82
C ASP A 127 4.34 -33.14 11.63
N LEU A 128 3.98 -31.93 12.05
CA LEU A 128 2.64 -31.37 11.83
C LEU A 128 2.34 -31.20 10.34
N ASP A 129 3.28 -30.64 9.57
CA ASP A 129 3.12 -30.46 8.13
C ASP A 129 2.91 -31.80 7.42
N ARG A 130 3.74 -32.81 7.73
CA ARG A 130 3.57 -34.17 7.19
C ARG A 130 2.23 -34.78 7.60
N ALA A 131 1.78 -34.58 8.84
CA ALA A 131 0.48 -35.06 9.28
C ALA A 131 -0.68 -34.42 8.48
N LEU A 132 -0.60 -33.10 8.22
CA LEU A 132 -1.60 -32.37 7.43
C LEU A 132 -1.60 -32.76 5.94
N PHE A 133 -0.46 -33.22 5.43
CA PHE A 133 -0.28 -33.67 4.04
C PHE A 133 -0.20 -35.19 3.89
N PHE A 134 -0.86 -35.93 4.79
CA PHE A 134 -1.01 -37.39 4.71
C PHE A 134 0.31 -38.18 4.62
N GLY A 135 1.35 -37.69 5.29
CA GLY A 135 2.69 -38.27 5.35
C GLY A 135 3.71 -37.65 4.40
N HIS A 136 3.30 -36.70 3.55
CA HIS A 136 4.17 -36.04 2.59
C HIS A 136 4.62 -34.65 3.06
N ASP A 137 5.83 -34.24 2.68
CA ASP A 137 6.27 -32.86 2.91
C ASP A 137 5.53 -31.90 1.96
N PRO A 138 5.03 -30.74 2.45
CA PRO A 138 4.28 -29.80 1.60
C PRO A 138 5.06 -29.29 0.40
N ALA A 139 6.38 -29.10 0.56
CA ALA A 139 7.27 -28.68 -0.54
C ALA A 139 7.32 -29.75 -1.65
N ASP A 140 7.48 -31.03 -1.31
CA ASP A 140 7.50 -32.15 -2.27
C ASP A 140 6.19 -32.26 -3.04
N VAL A 141 5.07 -32.05 -2.35
CA VAL A 141 3.75 -32.03 -2.99
C VAL A 141 3.69 -30.89 -4.02
N LEU A 142 4.16 -29.69 -3.65
CA LEU A 142 4.19 -28.56 -4.59
C LEU A 142 5.18 -28.78 -5.74
N HIS A 143 6.33 -29.40 -5.51
CA HIS A 143 7.30 -29.73 -6.56
C HIS A 143 6.74 -30.77 -7.52
N SER A 144 5.98 -31.75 -7.02
CA SER A 144 5.31 -32.76 -7.83
C SER A 144 4.17 -32.17 -8.68
N LEU A 145 3.43 -31.21 -8.13
CA LEU A 145 2.29 -30.57 -8.81
C LEU A 145 2.70 -29.49 -9.82
N LEU A 146 3.68 -28.66 -9.45
CA LEU A 146 4.08 -27.48 -10.24
C LEU A 146 5.35 -27.72 -11.06
N GLY A 147 6.10 -28.78 -10.75
CA GLY A 147 7.44 -29.05 -11.28
C GLY A 147 8.52 -28.18 -10.61
N THR A 148 9.78 -28.49 -10.89
CA THR A 148 10.97 -27.78 -10.38
C THR A 148 11.53 -26.73 -11.36
N GLY A 149 11.07 -26.70 -12.62
CA GLY A 149 11.60 -25.82 -13.67
C GLY A 149 11.00 -24.41 -13.69
N ALA A 150 10.10 -24.14 -14.65
CA ALA A 150 9.54 -22.80 -14.88
C ALA A 150 8.81 -22.22 -13.65
N ALA A 151 8.11 -23.07 -12.88
CA ALA A 151 7.44 -22.68 -11.66
C ALA A 151 8.41 -22.07 -10.64
N ALA A 152 9.60 -22.64 -10.47
CA ALA A 152 10.62 -22.10 -9.57
C ALA A 152 11.03 -20.67 -9.98
N HIS A 153 11.21 -20.37 -11.26
CA HIS A 153 11.57 -19.01 -11.68
C HIS A 153 10.45 -17.99 -11.42
N ILE A 154 9.20 -18.34 -11.70
CA ILE A 154 8.03 -17.47 -11.49
C ILE A 154 7.81 -17.22 -9.99
N LEU A 155 7.84 -18.28 -9.18
CA LEU A 155 7.67 -18.19 -7.73
C LEU A 155 8.85 -17.44 -7.09
N SER A 156 10.09 -17.66 -7.58
CA SER A 156 11.25 -16.93 -7.09
C SER A 156 11.14 -15.44 -7.38
N PHE A 157 10.72 -15.04 -8.58
CA PHE A 157 10.49 -13.64 -8.91
C PHE A 157 9.42 -13.02 -8.00
N THR A 158 8.32 -13.73 -7.80
CA THR A 158 7.23 -13.31 -6.91
C THR A 158 7.73 -13.10 -5.48
N TYR A 159 8.45 -14.08 -4.93
CA TYR A 159 8.99 -14.01 -3.57
C TYR A 159 9.98 -12.87 -3.40
N VAL A 160 10.98 -12.75 -4.29
CA VAL A 160 12.02 -11.73 -4.21
C VAL A 160 11.45 -10.31 -4.41
N SER A 161 10.37 -10.17 -5.17
CA SER A 161 9.68 -8.89 -5.36
C SER A 161 9.18 -8.27 -4.05
N PHE A 162 9.06 -9.05 -2.97
CA PHE A 162 8.73 -8.55 -1.63
C PHE A 162 9.69 -7.45 -1.16
N LEU A 163 10.97 -7.57 -1.49
CA LEU A 163 12.01 -6.59 -1.12
C LEU A 163 11.74 -5.20 -1.69
N LEU A 164 11.13 -5.12 -2.88
CA LEU A 164 10.69 -3.87 -3.49
C LEU A 164 9.27 -3.49 -3.05
N PHE A 165 8.40 -4.48 -2.88
CA PHE A 165 7.01 -4.27 -2.53
C PHE A 165 6.83 -3.47 -1.23
N VAL A 166 7.52 -3.83 -0.15
CA VAL A 166 7.37 -3.16 1.16
C VAL A 166 7.73 -1.66 1.09
N PRO A 167 8.92 -1.24 0.63
CA PRO A 167 9.24 0.19 0.54
C PRO A 167 8.34 0.94 -0.43
N LEU A 168 7.98 0.34 -1.58
CA LEU A 168 7.12 0.99 -2.57
C LEU A 168 5.68 1.15 -2.06
N SER A 169 5.11 0.13 -1.41
CA SER A 169 3.76 0.22 -0.84
C SER A 169 3.69 1.22 0.32
N LEU A 170 4.74 1.32 1.15
CA LEU A 170 4.87 2.37 2.17
C LEU A 170 4.89 3.77 1.54
N GLY A 171 5.71 3.96 0.49
CA GLY A 171 5.77 5.20 -0.28
C GLY A 171 4.41 5.57 -0.88
N ALA A 172 3.73 4.60 -1.51
CA ALA A 172 2.40 4.79 -2.06
C ALA A 172 1.37 5.20 -0.99
N ALA A 173 1.37 4.53 0.16
CA ALA A 173 0.43 4.81 1.24
C ALA A 173 0.63 6.22 1.84
N LEU A 174 1.87 6.64 2.05
CA LEU A 174 2.15 7.95 2.64
C LEU A 174 2.04 9.11 1.64
N VAL A 175 2.52 8.90 0.41
CA VAL A 175 2.61 9.95 -0.60
C VAL A 175 1.35 10.01 -1.46
N TRP A 176 0.87 8.89 -1.99
CA TRP A 176 -0.25 8.87 -2.95
C TRP A 176 -1.63 8.85 -2.31
N SER A 177 -1.76 8.46 -1.04
CA SER A 177 -3.07 8.50 -0.37
C SER A 177 -3.67 9.91 -0.39
N LYS A 178 -4.94 10.01 -0.79
CA LYS A 178 -5.70 11.26 -0.78
C LYS A 178 -5.94 11.73 0.66
N ASN A 179 -6.31 10.79 1.53
CA ASN A 179 -6.47 11.01 2.95
C ASN A 179 -5.27 10.42 3.71
N VAL A 180 -4.52 11.28 4.40
CA VAL A 180 -3.33 10.85 5.15
C VAL A 180 -3.70 9.84 6.24
N SER A 181 -4.90 9.91 6.81
CA SER A 181 -5.39 8.91 7.78
C SER A 181 -5.40 7.50 7.19
N THR A 182 -5.86 7.34 5.94
CA THR A 182 -5.89 6.03 5.26
C THR A 182 -4.49 5.51 4.98
N GLY A 183 -3.56 6.39 4.62
CA GLY A 183 -2.14 6.02 4.53
C GLY A 183 -1.61 5.51 5.87
N PHE A 184 -1.96 6.20 6.96
CA PHE A 184 -1.58 5.80 8.31
C PHE A 184 -2.23 4.53 8.82
N TRP A 185 -3.43 4.16 8.34
CA TRP A 185 -3.98 2.84 8.61
C TRP A 185 -3.04 1.76 8.12
N TYR A 186 -2.57 1.86 6.87
CA TYR A 186 -1.62 0.92 6.31
C TYR A 186 -0.26 0.94 7.04
N VAL A 187 0.31 2.12 7.30
CA VAL A 187 1.59 2.22 8.04
C VAL A 187 1.49 1.62 9.44
N THR A 188 0.39 1.89 10.15
CA THR A 188 0.16 1.34 11.48
C THR A 188 0.01 -0.18 11.43
N ALA A 189 -0.74 -0.70 10.46
CA ALA A 189 -0.84 -2.14 10.26
C ALA A 189 0.53 -2.76 9.95
N LEU A 190 1.35 -2.15 9.09
CA LEU A 190 2.73 -2.63 8.85
C LEU A 190 3.57 -2.65 10.13
N CYS A 191 3.54 -1.60 10.94
CA CYS A 191 4.26 -1.58 12.21
C CYS A 191 3.79 -2.70 13.14
N ILE A 192 2.48 -2.96 13.23
CA ILE A 192 1.93 -4.04 14.05
C ILE A 192 2.36 -5.40 13.52
N ASN A 193 2.37 -5.62 12.20
CA ASN A 193 2.87 -6.85 11.58
C ASN A 193 4.29 -7.13 12.06
N TRP A 194 5.22 -6.18 11.93
CA TRP A 194 6.61 -6.37 12.34
C TRP A 194 6.76 -6.69 13.83
N VAL A 195 6.01 -5.99 14.70
CA VAL A 195 6.06 -6.23 16.15
C VAL A 195 5.51 -7.61 16.51
N LEU A 196 4.35 -7.99 15.99
CA LEU A 196 3.76 -9.30 16.25
C LEU A 196 4.57 -10.43 15.63
N GLY A 197 5.18 -10.22 14.46
CA GLY A 197 6.10 -11.16 13.85
C GLY A 197 7.35 -11.38 14.71
N ALA A 198 7.99 -10.30 15.18
CA ALA A 198 9.08 -10.42 16.16
C ALA A 198 8.64 -11.23 17.38
N ALA A 199 7.50 -10.89 18.00
CA ALA A 199 7.01 -11.63 19.16
C ALA A 199 6.79 -13.13 18.85
N SER A 200 6.26 -13.46 17.67
CA SER A 200 6.04 -14.85 17.26
C SER A 200 7.34 -15.66 17.13
N TYR A 201 8.44 -15.02 16.66
CA TYR A 201 9.75 -15.67 16.56
C TYR A 201 10.31 -16.11 17.91
N TYR A 202 10.03 -15.34 18.97
CA TYR A 202 10.45 -15.70 20.33
C TYR A 202 9.52 -16.73 20.97
N TRP A 203 8.24 -16.73 20.61
CA TRP A 203 7.28 -17.69 21.11
C TRP A 203 7.55 -19.10 20.57
N LEU A 204 7.66 -19.23 19.24
CA LEU A 204 7.86 -20.50 18.56
C LEU A 204 9.05 -20.42 17.59
N PRO A 205 10.30 -20.36 18.10
CA PRO A 205 11.49 -20.25 17.25
C PRO A 205 11.61 -21.44 16.29
N SER A 206 11.72 -21.14 15.00
CA SER A 206 11.97 -22.10 13.93
C SER A 206 12.80 -21.45 12.81
N ARG A 207 13.50 -22.27 12.02
CA ARG A 207 14.35 -21.82 10.92
C ARG A 207 13.67 -21.93 9.56
N GLY A 208 12.79 -22.92 9.40
CA GLY A 208 12.05 -23.21 8.17
C GLY A 208 12.60 -24.44 7.44
N PRO A 209 11.78 -25.11 6.61
CA PRO A 209 12.11 -26.41 6.01
C PRO A 209 13.46 -26.46 5.28
N TYR A 210 13.81 -25.44 4.50
CA TYR A 210 15.06 -25.40 3.73
C TYR A 210 16.30 -25.45 4.64
N PHE A 211 16.26 -24.72 5.75
CA PHE A 211 17.38 -24.61 6.67
C PHE A 211 17.46 -25.77 7.66
N ALA A 212 16.37 -26.53 7.83
CA ALA A 212 16.30 -27.73 8.65
C ALA A 212 16.61 -29.00 7.86
N HIS A 213 16.07 -29.13 6.64
CA HIS A 213 16.12 -30.33 5.80
C HIS A 213 16.39 -29.97 4.32
N ARG A 214 17.64 -29.61 4.02
CA ARG A 214 18.05 -29.11 2.70
C ARG A 214 17.91 -30.13 1.56
N SER A 215 17.95 -31.43 1.86
CA SER A 215 17.91 -32.50 0.86
C SER A 215 16.64 -32.45 -0.01
N VAL A 216 15.53 -31.95 0.52
CA VAL A 216 14.24 -31.79 -0.17
C VAL A 216 14.32 -30.75 -1.30
N PHE A 217 15.30 -29.85 -1.28
CA PHE A 217 15.37 -28.69 -2.18
C PHE A 217 16.52 -28.76 -3.19
N VAL A 218 17.23 -29.89 -3.28
CA VAL A 218 18.45 -30.02 -4.11
C VAL A 218 18.17 -30.00 -5.62
N ASP A 219 16.98 -30.42 -6.03
CA ASP A 219 16.57 -30.50 -7.44
C ASP A 219 16.01 -29.17 -7.97
N LEU A 220 15.92 -28.14 -7.12
CA LEU A 220 15.48 -26.81 -7.55
C LEU A 220 16.61 -26.08 -8.30
N PRO A 221 16.30 -25.37 -9.39
CA PRO A 221 17.27 -24.58 -10.12
C PRO A 221 17.78 -23.41 -9.27
N THR A 222 18.97 -22.91 -9.60
CA THR A 222 19.50 -21.70 -8.99
C THR A 222 18.66 -20.48 -9.40
N THR A 223 18.01 -19.87 -8.42
CA THR A 223 17.16 -18.68 -8.61
C THR A 223 17.57 -17.54 -7.67
N GLY A 224 16.82 -16.43 -7.70
CA GLY A 224 17.00 -15.34 -6.73
C GLY A 224 16.75 -15.80 -5.29
N VAL A 225 15.85 -16.77 -5.09
CA VAL A 225 15.61 -17.38 -3.79
C VAL A 225 16.81 -18.20 -3.31
N THR A 226 17.41 -19.02 -4.19
CA THR A 226 18.61 -19.80 -3.85
C THR A 226 19.75 -18.89 -3.38
N LYS A 227 19.99 -17.79 -4.10
CA LYS A 227 21.01 -16.79 -3.72
C LYS A 227 20.71 -16.16 -2.37
N LEU A 228 19.44 -15.85 -2.09
CA LEU A 228 19.02 -15.29 -0.81
C LEU A 228 19.18 -16.29 0.33
N GLN A 229 18.80 -17.55 0.13
CA GLN A 229 18.96 -18.61 1.13
C GLN A 229 20.43 -18.81 1.53
N LEU A 230 21.31 -18.90 0.52
CA LEU A 230 22.76 -19.00 0.72
C LEU A 230 23.32 -17.79 1.49
N ALA A 231 22.97 -16.58 1.06
CA ALA A 231 23.42 -15.35 1.73
C ALA A 231 22.93 -15.26 3.18
N LEU A 232 21.71 -15.72 3.47
CA LEU A 232 21.16 -15.75 4.83
C LEU A 232 21.83 -16.79 5.72
N GLU A 233 22.17 -17.95 5.16
CA GLU A 233 22.89 -19.01 5.87
C GLU A 233 24.32 -18.58 6.21
N GLU A 234 25.03 -17.99 5.25
CA GLU A 234 26.35 -17.39 5.44
C GLU A 234 26.29 -16.28 6.50
N GLY A 235 25.36 -15.33 6.37
CA GLY A 235 25.18 -14.24 7.34
C GLY A 235 24.86 -14.75 8.75
N ARG A 236 24.08 -15.83 8.87
CA ARG A 236 23.83 -16.49 10.17
C ARG A 236 25.10 -17.14 10.73
N SER A 237 25.86 -17.85 9.91
CA SER A 237 27.10 -18.50 10.33
C SER A 237 28.09 -17.47 10.88
N SER A 238 28.32 -16.39 10.11
CA SER A 238 29.18 -15.28 10.53
C SER A 238 28.71 -14.64 11.84
N TYR A 239 27.40 -14.43 12.01
CA TYR A 239 26.82 -13.88 13.24
C TYR A 239 26.98 -14.80 14.45
N ILE A 240 26.83 -16.11 14.29
CA ILE A 240 27.00 -17.06 15.40
C ILE A 240 28.47 -17.13 15.83
N ASN A 241 29.41 -17.08 14.87
CA ASN A 241 30.84 -17.14 15.14
C ASN A 241 31.35 -15.89 15.86
N ASP A 242 30.96 -14.69 15.38
CA ASP A 242 31.29 -13.43 16.03
C ASP A 242 30.18 -12.38 15.80
N PRO A 243 29.28 -12.20 16.78
CA PRO A 243 28.20 -11.22 16.70
C PRO A 243 28.68 -9.77 16.60
N PHE A 244 29.94 -9.46 16.94
CA PHE A 244 30.52 -8.11 16.87
C PHE A 244 31.19 -7.84 15.52
N ALA A 245 31.92 -8.82 14.97
CA ALA A 245 32.53 -8.71 13.65
C ALA A 245 31.54 -8.87 12.50
N ALA A 246 30.39 -9.51 12.72
CA ALA A 246 29.37 -9.63 11.69
C ALA A 246 28.83 -8.26 11.25
N GLU A 247 28.98 -7.92 9.96
CA GLU A 247 28.50 -6.65 9.40
C GLU A 247 26.97 -6.63 9.17
N SER A 248 26.33 -7.80 9.16
CA SER A 248 24.90 -7.93 8.87
C SER A 248 24.10 -8.51 10.03
N VAL A 249 22.81 -8.17 10.07
CA VAL A 249 21.87 -8.72 11.04
C VAL A 249 21.39 -10.10 10.57
N GLN A 250 21.59 -11.12 11.40
CA GLN A 250 21.04 -12.45 11.17
C GLN A 250 19.51 -12.37 10.92
N SER A 251 19.02 -13.11 9.92
CA SER A 251 17.67 -12.85 9.38
C SER A 251 16.82 -14.12 9.16
N ILE A 252 17.28 -15.26 9.66
CA ILE A 252 16.57 -16.55 9.62
C ILE A 252 15.72 -16.71 10.88
N ALA A 253 14.41 -16.61 10.71
CA ALA A 253 13.39 -17.12 11.64
C ALA A 253 12.10 -17.28 10.83
N ALA A 254 11.46 -18.45 10.94
CA ALA A 254 10.35 -18.84 10.09
C ALA A 254 8.98 -18.54 10.74
N PHE A 255 8.66 -19.04 11.93
CA PHE A 255 7.32 -18.85 12.49
C PHE A 255 7.14 -17.47 13.18
N ALA A 256 6.20 -16.61 12.80
CA ALA A 256 5.21 -16.72 11.72
C ALA A 256 5.67 -16.02 10.42
N SER A 257 5.00 -16.37 9.32
CA SER A 257 5.32 -15.87 7.98
C SER A 257 4.92 -14.40 7.79
N LEU A 258 5.90 -13.51 7.95
CA LEU A 258 5.69 -12.08 7.73
C LEU A 258 5.47 -11.71 6.26
N HIS A 259 5.95 -12.53 5.32
CA HIS A 259 5.65 -12.37 3.90
C HIS A 259 4.14 -12.47 3.65
N VAL A 260 3.53 -13.54 4.15
CA VAL A 260 2.07 -13.76 4.08
C VAL A 260 1.33 -12.67 4.84
N SER A 261 1.75 -12.37 6.07
CA SER A 261 1.12 -11.36 6.93
C SER A 261 1.05 -9.97 6.30
N ILE A 262 2.16 -9.48 5.73
CA ILE A 262 2.26 -8.14 5.15
C ILE A 262 1.55 -8.04 3.80
N ILE A 263 1.71 -9.03 2.93
CA ILE A 263 1.06 -9.00 1.62
C ILE A 263 -0.46 -9.18 1.79
N PHE A 264 -0.90 -10.03 2.71
CA PHE A 264 -2.31 -10.14 3.09
C PHE A 264 -2.85 -8.81 3.63
N THR A 265 -2.13 -8.18 4.56
CA THR A 265 -2.47 -6.84 5.09
C THR A 265 -2.68 -5.84 3.96
N ALA A 266 -1.76 -5.80 2.99
CA ALA A 266 -1.87 -4.91 1.84
C ALA A 266 -3.04 -5.28 0.94
N ALA A 267 -3.22 -6.55 0.60
CA ALA A 267 -4.32 -7.03 -0.23
C ALA A 267 -5.69 -6.74 0.41
N LEU A 268 -5.81 -6.92 1.73
CA LEU A 268 -7.04 -6.67 2.48
C LEU A 268 -7.36 -5.18 2.59
N ILE A 269 -6.38 -4.33 2.91
CA ILE A 269 -6.58 -2.87 2.94
C ILE A 269 -6.90 -2.36 1.53
N CYS A 270 -6.16 -2.80 0.50
CA CYS A 270 -6.49 -2.50 -0.89
C CYS A 270 -7.89 -2.98 -1.26
N HIS A 271 -8.31 -4.15 -0.77
CA HIS A 271 -9.67 -4.63 -0.95
C HIS A 271 -10.67 -3.66 -0.33
N TYR A 272 -10.43 -3.04 0.81
CA TYR A 272 -11.41 -2.11 1.39
C TYR A 272 -11.45 -0.74 0.71
N ILE A 273 -10.30 -0.23 0.26
CA ILE A 273 -10.17 1.19 -0.14
C ILE A 273 -10.05 1.42 -1.65
N ILE A 274 -9.48 0.47 -2.41
CA ILE A 274 -9.17 0.70 -3.83
C ILE A 274 -10.37 0.32 -4.72
N PRO A 275 -10.90 1.25 -5.54
CA PRO A 275 -12.04 0.96 -6.42
C PRO A 275 -11.68 0.01 -7.56
N SER A 276 -10.50 0.17 -8.17
CA SER A 276 -10.05 -0.64 -9.31
C SER A 276 -10.03 -2.12 -8.95
N TRP A 277 -10.80 -2.91 -9.71
CA TRP A 277 -10.82 -4.35 -9.52
C TRP A 277 -9.51 -5.00 -9.97
N GLN A 278 -8.84 -4.44 -10.98
CA GLN A 278 -7.56 -4.94 -11.48
C GLN A 278 -6.48 -4.87 -10.39
N VAL A 279 -6.34 -3.71 -9.72
CA VAL A 279 -5.39 -3.54 -8.62
C VAL A 279 -5.69 -4.54 -7.50
N ARG A 280 -6.96 -4.73 -7.15
CA ARG A 280 -7.36 -5.71 -6.14
C ARG A 280 -7.00 -7.14 -6.56
N SER A 281 -7.33 -7.54 -7.79
CA SER A 281 -7.02 -8.87 -8.29
C SER A 281 -5.51 -9.13 -8.30
N VAL A 282 -4.71 -8.17 -8.78
CA VAL A 282 -3.25 -8.26 -8.75
C VAL A 282 -2.73 -8.46 -7.33
N MET A 283 -3.25 -7.71 -6.35
CA MET A 283 -2.83 -7.86 -4.94
C MET A 283 -3.20 -9.22 -4.35
N TRP A 284 -4.38 -9.76 -4.65
CA TRP A 284 -4.78 -11.09 -4.19
C TRP A 284 -4.01 -12.21 -4.89
N ILE A 285 -3.73 -12.07 -6.19
CA ILE A 285 -2.87 -13.01 -6.93
C ILE A 285 -1.45 -12.99 -6.34
N TYR A 286 -0.90 -11.80 -6.09
CA TYR A 286 0.42 -11.65 -5.48
C TYR A 286 0.47 -12.31 -4.11
N PHE A 287 -0.55 -12.10 -3.27
CA PHE A 287 -0.69 -12.78 -1.98
C PHE A 287 -0.67 -14.31 -2.11
N VAL A 288 -1.50 -14.88 -2.99
CA VAL A 288 -1.58 -16.34 -3.18
C VAL A 288 -0.26 -16.90 -3.69
N LEU A 289 0.33 -16.27 -4.71
CA LEU A 289 1.61 -16.73 -5.27
C LEU A 289 2.75 -16.63 -4.25
N THR A 290 2.78 -15.59 -3.41
CA THR A 290 3.80 -15.52 -2.34
C THR A 290 3.59 -16.61 -1.30
N THR A 291 2.35 -16.91 -0.90
CA THR A 291 2.04 -18.00 0.04
C THR A 291 2.43 -19.38 -0.53
N ILE A 292 2.28 -19.58 -1.85
CA ILE A 292 2.76 -20.81 -2.48
C ILE A 292 4.30 -20.81 -2.49
N ALA A 293 4.93 -19.68 -2.82
CA ALA A 293 6.38 -19.57 -2.88
C ALA A 293 7.06 -19.77 -1.52
N THR A 294 6.45 -19.33 -0.41
CA THR A 294 6.99 -19.54 0.94
C THR A 294 7.14 -21.02 1.26
N ILE A 295 6.15 -21.84 0.91
CA ILE A 295 6.18 -23.30 1.13
C ILE A 295 7.06 -23.99 0.07
N TYR A 296 6.89 -23.63 -1.21
CA TYR A 296 7.61 -24.24 -2.33
C TYR A 296 9.14 -24.19 -2.16
N PHE A 297 9.66 -23.07 -1.64
CA PHE A 297 11.11 -22.92 -1.39
C PHE A 297 11.54 -23.31 0.02
N GLY A 298 10.63 -23.77 0.88
CA GLY A 298 10.96 -24.16 2.24
C GLY A 298 11.32 -23.00 3.16
N TRP A 299 10.76 -21.81 2.94
CA TRP A 299 10.90 -20.70 3.89
C TRP A 299 10.11 -20.91 5.16
N HIS A 300 8.93 -21.53 5.02
CA HIS A 300 7.92 -21.60 6.06
C HIS A 300 7.25 -22.97 6.05
N TYR A 301 6.90 -23.43 7.25
CA TYR A 301 5.92 -24.52 7.42
C TYR A 301 4.51 -24.00 7.12
N LEU A 302 3.56 -24.88 6.79
CA LEU A 302 2.20 -24.44 6.45
C LEU A 302 1.57 -23.61 7.59
N ILE A 303 1.78 -24.03 8.84
CA ILE A 303 1.21 -23.34 10.01
C ILE A 303 1.80 -21.93 10.21
N ASP A 304 3.02 -21.66 9.74
CA ASP A 304 3.63 -20.33 9.77
C ASP A 304 2.81 -19.34 8.92
N ASP A 305 2.28 -19.79 7.78
CA ASP A 305 1.47 -18.98 6.86
C ASP A 305 0.06 -18.75 7.44
N VAL A 306 -0.53 -19.75 8.10
CA VAL A 306 -1.79 -19.58 8.84
C VAL A 306 -1.64 -18.57 9.98
N ALA A 307 -0.55 -18.66 10.74
CA ALA A 307 -0.23 -17.68 11.78
C ALA A 307 0.04 -16.28 11.17
N GLY A 308 0.70 -16.22 10.02
CA GLY A 308 0.88 -14.99 9.25
C GLY A 308 -0.45 -14.34 8.85
N LEU A 309 -1.42 -15.11 8.37
CA LEU A 309 -2.77 -14.62 8.09
C LEU A 309 -3.45 -14.03 9.33
N ALA A 310 -3.34 -14.70 10.48
CA ALA A 310 -3.90 -14.23 11.73
C ALA A 310 -3.26 -12.90 12.17
N ILE A 311 -1.92 -12.80 12.11
CA ILE A 311 -1.19 -11.56 12.40
C ILE A 311 -1.61 -10.44 11.45
N GLY A 312 -1.70 -10.72 10.16
CA GLY A 312 -2.10 -9.73 9.15
C GLY A 312 -3.52 -9.21 9.41
N PHE A 313 -4.46 -10.11 9.71
CA PHE A 313 -5.83 -9.72 10.09
C PHE A 313 -5.86 -8.84 11.35
N LEU A 314 -5.17 -9.26 12.41
CA LEU A 314 -5.04 -8.49 13.65
C LEU A 314 -4.43 -7.11 13.41
N ALA A 315 -3.39 -7.03 12.57
CA ALA A 315 -2.73 -5.79 12.23
C ALA A 315 -3.67 -4.82 11.49
N VAL A 316 -4.46 -5.33 10.53
CA VAL A 316 -5.46 -4.52 9.82
C VAL A 316 -6.56 -4.06 10.78
N TRP A 317 -7.05 -4.95 11.65
CA TRP A 317 -8.12 -4.65 12.61
C TRP A 317 -7.69 -3.61 13.67
N ILE A 318 -6.54 -3.82 14.33
CA ILE A 318 -5.99 -2.88 15.30
C ILE A 318 -5.65 -1.56 14.61
N GLY A 319 -5.03 -1.62 13.43
CA GLY A 319 -4.74 -0.44 12.62
C GLY A 319 -6.00 0.36 12.27
N ALA A 320 -7.10 -0.32 11.94
CA ALA A 320 -8.37 0.35 11.63
C ALA A 320 -8.91 1.06 12.88
N LYS A 321 -8.97 0.35 14.01
CA LYS A 321 -9.47 0.89 15.28
C LYS A 321 -8.67 2.09 15.77
N THR A 322 -7.34 2.04 15.69
CA THR A 322 -6.48 3.13 16.18
C THR A 322 -6.51 4.34 15.24
N THR A 323 -6.70 4.13 13.94
CA THR A 323 -6.76 5.22 12.95
C THR A 323 -8.16 5.74 12.62
N GLY A 324 -9.20 5.18 13.26
CA GLY A 324 -10.60 5.58 13.08
C GLY A 324 -11.24 5.06 11.79
N HIS A 325 -10.71 3.98 11.21
CA HIS A 325 -11.30 3.27 10.08
C HIS A 325 -12.13 2.08 10.54
N THR A 326 -13.01 1.60 9.67
CA THR A 326 -13.79 0.37 9.86
C THR A 326 -13.34 -0.73 8.89
N MET A 327 -13.54 -2.00 9.28
CA MET A 327 -13.26 -3.19 8.46
C MET A 327 -14.38 -3.40 7.43
N GLY A 328 -14.61 -2.43 6.55
CA GLY A 328 -15.69 -2.44 5.57
C GLY A 328 -15.28 -1.81 4.23
N LYS A 329 -16.05 -2.11 3.17
CA LYS A 329 -15.80 -1.53 1.85
C LYS A 329 -16.07 -0.02 1.90
N GLN A 330 -15.03 0.79 1.69
CA GLN A 330 -15.08 2.26 1.69
C GLN A 330 -14.82 2.85 0.29
N ARG A 331 -14.80 2.01 -0.74
CA ARG A 331 -14.37 2.32 -2.13
C ARG A 331 -15.17 3.44 -2.82
N HIS A 332 -16.39 3.70 -2.36
CA HIS A 332 -17.32 4.68 -2.94
C HIS A 332 -17.71 5.79 -1.97
N ALA A 333 -17.15 5.79 -0.75
CA ALA A 333 -17.40 6.86 0.19
C ALA A 333 -16.62 8.10 -0.26
N PRO A 334 -17.27 9.27 -0.42
CA PRO A 334 -16.54 10.52 -0.56
C PRO A 334 -15.64 10.68 0.67
N ALA A 335 -14.35 10.93 0.44
CA ALA A 335 -13.41 11.10 1.53
C ALA A 335 -13.76 12.42 2.26
N PRO A 336 -13.89 12.43 3.60
CA PRO A 336 -14.06 13.68 4.33
C PRO A 336 -12.85 14.59 4.06
N GLY A 337 -13.05 15.67 3.32
CA GLY A 337 -11.98 16.48 2.71
C GLY A 337 -12.12 16.67 1.19
N ASP A 338 -13.13 16.08 0.55
CA ASP A 338 -13.50 16.20 -0.87
C ASP A 338 -13.95 17.62 -1.32
N GLY A 339 -13.43 18.67 -0.69
CA GLY A 339 -13.50 20.02 -1.24
C GLY A 339 -12.51 20.25 -2.38
N ILE A 340 -11.43 19.47 -2.48
CA ILE A 340 -10.41 19.63 -3.53
C ILE A 340 -9.79 18.25 -3.79
N ILE A 341 -9.49 17.93 -5.05
CA ILE A 341 -8.71 16.75 -5.53
C ILE A 341 -9.58 15.60 -6.08
N GLY A 342 -10.42 15.98 -7.04
CA GLY A 342 -10.58 15.27 -8.31
C GLY A 342 -10.30 16.23 -9.45
N VAL A 343 -9.03 16.54 -9.74
CA VAL A 343 -8.68 17.30 -10.95
C VAL A 343 -8.01 16.33 -11.93
N PHE A 344 -8.84 15.55 -12.63
CA PHE A 344 -8.72 15.57 -14.09
C PHE A 344 -8.99 17.02 -14.51
N PRO A 345 -8.39 17.56 -15.59
CA PRO A 345 -8.84 18.87 -16.07
C PRO A 345 -10.37 18.80 -16.14
N PRO A 346 -11.13 19.74 -15.53
CA PRO A 346 -12.54 19.83 -15.89
C PRO A 346 -12.56 19.82 -17.40
N ALA A 347 -13.39 18.96 -18.01
CA ALA A 347 -13.63 19.02 -19.44
C ALA A 347 -13.78 20.52 -19.75
N SER A 348 -12.90 21.04 -20.62
CA SER A 348 -13.04 22.42 -21.05
C SER A 348 -14.52 22.63 -21.34
N PRO A 349 -15.18 23.64 -20.77
CA PRO A 349 -16.50 23.96 -21.25
C PRO A 349 -16.29 24.24 -22.74
N LEU A 350 -16.73 23.31 -23.58
CA LEU A 350 -17.05 23.64 -24.95
C LEU A 350 -17.96 24.83 -24.79
N THR A 351 -17.45 25.96 -25.25
CA THR A 351 -18.12 27.23 -25.41
C THR A 351 -19.59 27.00 -25.76
N ASN A 352 -20.45 27.09 -24.75
CA ASN A 352 -21.86 27.42 -24.96
C ASN A 352 -21.92 28.95 -25.13
N ASP A 353 -21.22 29.44 -26.15
CA ASP A 353 -21.54 30.71 -26.80
C ASP A 353 -22.27 30.34 -28.09
N VAL A 354 -23.49 29.83 -27.93
CA VAL A 354 -24.52 30.07 -28.93
C VAL A 354 -25.43 31.10 -28.31
N ALA A 355 -25.07 32.35 -28.57
CA ALA A 355 -25.94 33.49 -28.43
C ALA A 355 -27.31 33.14 -29.01
N THR A 356 -28.36 33.38 -28.22
CA THR A 356 -29.72 33.56 -28.72
C THR A 356 -29.73 34.77 -29.65
N ALA A 357 -29.38 34.55 -30.91
CA ALA A 357 -29.71 35.44 -32.00
C ALA A 357 -31.14 35.12 -32.45
N ALA A 358 -32.01 36.14 -32.43
CA ALA A 358 -33.30 36.13 -33.08
C ALA A 358 -33.16 35.76 -34.58
N PRO A 359 -34.20 35.18 -35.21
CA PRO A 359 -34.07 34.59 -36.54
C PRO A 359 -33.92 35.68 -37.60
N VAL A 360 -32.75 35.74 -38.24
CA VAL A 360 -32.54 36.46 -39.49
C VAL A 360 -32.67 35.45 -40.63
N THR A 361 -33.77 35.55 -41.36
CA THR A 361 -34.01 34.86 -42.62
C THR A 361 -32.99 35.31 -43.66
N ALA A 362 -32.32 34.34 -44.30
CA ALA A 362 -31.33 34.61 -45.33
C ALA A 362 -31.98 34.81 -46.72
N GLY A 363 -31.64 35.95 -47.34
CA GLY A 363 -31.30 36.04 -48.77
C GLY A 363 -32.24 36.86 -49.66
N PRO A 364 -31.78 37.37 -50.83
CA PRO A 364 -30.44 37.85 -51.18
C PRO A 364 -30.42 39.31 -51.70
N VAL A 365 -29.23 39.93 -51.66
CA VAL A 365 -28.65 40.92 -52.62
C VAL A 365 -29.61 41.88 -53.35
N SER A 366 -29.52 43.18 -53.05
CA SER A 366 -29.52 44.28 -54.04
C SER A 366 -29.19 45.62 -53.37
N VAL A 367 -28.31 46.39 -53.99
CA VAL A 367 -27.91 47.74 -53.59
C VAL A 367 -28.38 48.70 -54.70
N LEU A 368 -28.98 49.83 -54.27
CA LEU A 368 -29.30 51.08 -54.98
C LEU A 368 -30.41 51.09 -56.05
N HIS A 369 -31.55 51.74 -55.73
CA HIS A 369 -31.92 53.03 -56.34
C HIS A 369 -33.06 53.72 -55.56
N ALA A 370 -33.15 55.04 -55.78
CA ALA A 370 -33.83 56.06 -55.00
C ALA A 370 -35.36 56.17 -55.17
N ALA A 371 -35.92 57.01 -54.29
CA ALA A 371 -37.10 57.87 -54.44
C ALA A 371 -38.44 57.39 -53.85
N GLY A 372 -39.11 58.33 -53.18
CA GLY A 372 -40.58 58.44 -53.20
C GLY A 372 -41.30 58.31 -51.86
N ASP A 373 -41.58 59.46 -51.26
CA ASP A 373 -42.91 59.93 -50.82
C ASP A 373 -43.78 59.18 -49.79
N HIS A 374 -44.25 60.01 -48.82
CA HIS A 374 -45.63 60.13 -48.29
C HIS A 374 -46.33 58.86 -47.73
N ASP A 375 -47.14 58.84 -46.68
CA ASP A 375 -47.82 59.83 -45.84
C ASP A 375 -48.57 59.03 -44.73
N SER A 376 -48.93 59.75 -43.65
CA SER A 376 -50.07 59.59 -42.73
C SER A 376 -50.39 58.28 -41.97
N GLY A 377 -50.78 58.47 -40.70
CA GLY A 377 -51.88 57.69 -40.11
C GLY A 377 -51.71 57.12 -38.69
N ARG A 378 -52.00 57.93 -37.67
CA ARG A 378 -52.52 57.50 -36.34
C ARG A 378 -53.93 56.84 -36.49
N PRO A 379 -54.63 56.30 -35.44
CA PRO A 379 -54.31 56.03 -34.03
C PRO A 379 -54.87 54.68 -33.45
N THR A 380 -54.74 54.52 -32.12
CA THR A 380 -55.37 53.62 -31.10
C THR A 380 -56.90 53.35 -31.25
N PRO A 381 -57.69 52.63 -30.37
CA PRO A 381 -57.44 52.10 -28.99
C PRO A 381 -58.21 50.79 -28.56
N THR A 382 -58.13 50.47 -27.26
CA THR A 382 -59.16 49.86 -26.34
C THR A 382 -59.58 48.38 -26.42
N GLY A 383 -59.73 47.77 -25.23
CA GLY A 383 -60.56 46.57 -25.01
C GLY A 383 -60.28 45.87 -23.67
N HIS A 384 -61.28 45.79 -22.80
CA HIS A 384 -61.24 45.38 -21.39
C HIS A 384 -61.80 43.92 -21.22
N PRO A 385 -62.25 43.47 -20.03
CA PRO A 385 -61.76 42.31 -19.25
C PRO A 385 -62.69 41.07 -19.29
N ASP A 386 -62.31 39.98 -18.60
CA ASP A 386 -63.13 39.19 -17.63
C ASP A 386 -62.48 37.80 -17.38
N ARG A 387 -62.16 37.41 -16.13
CA ARG A 387 -62.95 36.73 -15.06
C ARG A 387 -62.89 35.19 -15.09
N ARG A 388 -62.59 34.64 -13.89
CA ARG A 388 -63.16 33.42 -13.26
C ARG A 388 -62.75 32.07 -13.89
N ASP A 389 -62.73 30.93 -13.19
CA ASP A 389 -62.98 30.55 -11.80
C ASP A 389 -62.43 29.11 -11.62
N SER A 390 -62.02 28.78 -10.39
CA SER A 390 -62.31 27.51 -9.67
C SER A 390 -61.66 26.16 -10.06
N GLY A 391 -61.37 25.38 -9.00
CA GLY A 391 -61.49 23.90 -8.96
C GLY A 391 -60.21 23.16 -8.57
N SER A 392 -59.92 22.95 -7.27
CA SER A 392 -60.25 21.73 -6.46
C SER A 392 -59.50 20.46 -6.92
N GLY A 393 -58.59 19.89 -6.14
CA GLY A 393 -58.85 18.92 -5.05
C GLY A 393 -57.63 17.97 -4.95
N SER A 394 -57.07 17.74 -3.74
CA SER A 394 -57.15 16.47 -2.95
C SER A 394 -56.61 15.22 -3.68
N THR A 395 -55.75 14.33 -3.18
CA THR A 395 -55.46 13.84 -1.81
C THR A 395 -54.45 12.68 -1.90
N SER A 396 -53.76 12.38 -0.78
CA SER A 396 -53.31 11.02 -0.33
C SER A 396 -52.21 10.32 -1.16
N SER A 397 -51.35 9.42 -0.69
CA SER A 397 -50.98 8.86 0.61
C SER A 397 -49.85 7.84 0.35
N SER A 398 -48.95 7.67 1.32
CA SER A 398 -48.22 6.44 1.70
C SER A 398 -47.43 5.64 0.63
N ALA A 399 -46.11 5.60 0.79
CA ALA A 399 -45.34 4.41 1.17
C ALA A 399 -43.95 4.82 1.67
#